data_AF-A0A0N0RSR1-F1
#
_entry.id   AF-A0A0N0RSR1-F1
#
_cell.length_a   1.000
_cell.length_b   1.000
_cell.length_c   1.000
_cell.angle_alpha   90.00
_cell.angle_beta   90.00
_cell.angle_gamma   90.00
#
_symmetry.space_group_name_H-M   'P 1'
#
loop_
_entity.id
_entity.type
_entity.pdbx_description
1 polymer ?
#
loop_
_entity_poly.entity_id
_entity_poly.type
_entity_poly.pdbx_seq_one_letter_code
_entity_poly.pdbx_strand_id
1 'polypeptide(L)'
;MPPPIGDAVGDFGPFLFVCFVIWYAGLRHVWPAFRPLPLEFGIGWLGLWWIGVLLDVVFADVPLSRLTGHDIAQQPGALTSLVIIVVVVICLAINQVRVIRNAGVLPKFLTLYIIAAIILGLCAAVPNEVVRLHHYIIALALLPGCCFPTRVSMLCCAILVGMFINGVGRWGFDGLLQDDAVVQGDATGSSALPEFSASQDQPGVIQWMPIPSHLTDTWTGFSLLVDDVVRHVGPGTSYNLTSLLDTFMTDTSERLPATDIRSTIENSVHYIRLAYASMTGTGDFTMPALAWLNGTFVPPPPGRS
;
A
#
# COMPACT_ATOMS: atom_id res chain seq x y z
N MET A 1 -4.45 -1.66 -13.74
CA MET A 1 -3.93 -2.04 -15.08
C MET A 1 -2.70 -2.92 -14.86
N PRO A 2 -2.47 -3.98 -15.65
CA PRO A 2 -1.22 -4.74 -15.57
C PRO A 2 -0.03 -3.81 -15.86
N PRO A 3 1.15 -4.05 -15.25
CA PRO A 3 2.33 -3.24 -15.53
C PRO A 3 2.66 -3.29 -17.04
N PRO A 4 3.22 -2.21 -17.60
CA PRO A 4 3.77 -2.22 -18.95
C PRO A 4 4.67 -3.44 -19.14
N ILE A 5 4.60 -4.08 -20.32
CA ILE A 5 5.39 -5.28 -20.62
C ILE A 5 6.91 -5.04 -20.47
N GLY A 6 7.37 -3.81 -20.69
CA GLY A 6 8.76 -3.41 -20.50
C GLY A 6 9.23 -3.57 -19.05
N ASP A 7 8.40 -3.19 -18.08
CA ASP A 7 8.73 -3.27 -16.65
C ASP A 7 8.80 -4.74 -16.21
N ALA A 8 7.83 -5.54 -16.61
CA ALA A 8 7.80 -6.98 -16.32
C ALA A 8 9.01 -7.73 -16.93
N VAL A 9 9.44 -7.36 -18.14
CA VAL A 9 10.63 -7.94 -18.78
C VAL A 9 11.92 -7.42 -18.12
N GLY A 10 11.93 -6.16 -17.67
CA GLY A 10 13.06 -5.57 -16.95
C GLY A 10 13.39 -6.31 -15.65
N ASP A 11 12.36 -6.70 -14.89
CA ASP A 11 12.52 -7.44 -13.63
C ASP A 11 12.93 -8.91 -13.81
N PHE A 12 12.70 -9.49 -14.99
CA PHE A 12 12.94 -10.93 -15.23
C PHE A 12 14.41 -11.34 -15.02
N GLY A 13 15.37 -10.53 -15.49
CA GLY A 13 16.80 -10.80 -15.33
C GLY A 13 17.25 -10.81 -13.86
N PRO A 14 17.02 -9.71 -13.11
CA PRO A 14 17.26 -9.65 -11.68
C PRO A 14 16.54 -10.77 -10.90
N PHE A 15 15.30 -11.09 -11.29
CA PHE A 15 14.54 -12.20 -10.69
C PHE A 15 15.25 -13.55 -10.84
N LEU A 16 15.71 -13.89 -12.04
CA LEU A 16 16.47 -15.12 -12.26
C LEU A 16 17.78 -15.15 -11.47
N PHE A 17 18.47 -14.01 -11.38
CA PHE A 17 19.69 -13.91 -10.58
C PHE A 17 19.41 -14.16 -9.09
N VAL A 18 18.35 -13.57 -8.53
CA VAL A 18 17.98 -13.80 -7.12
C VAL A 18 17.53 -15.25 -6.91
N CYS A 19 16.79 -15.85 -7.85
CA CYS A 19 16.48 -17.29 -7.82
C CYS A 19 17.74 -18.16 -7.79
N PHE A 20 18.76 -17.82 -8.57
CA PHE A 20 20.06 -18.49 -8.52
C PHE A 20 20.73 -18.33 -7.15
N VAL A 21 20.72 -17.13 -6.56
CA VAL A 21 21.26 -16.88 -5.21
C VAL A 21 20.49 -17.65 -4.14
N ILE A 22 19.15 -17.67 -4.19
CA ILE A 22 18.29 -18.46 -3.31
C ILE A 22 18.67 -19.94 -3.36
N TRP A 23 18.84 -20.49 -4.56
CA TRP A 23 19.25 -21.87 -4.74
C TRP A 23 20.67 -22.12 -4.21
N TYR A 24 21.62 -21.28 -4.60
CA TYR A 24 23.04 -21.46 -4.31
C TYR A 24 23.38 -21.23 -2.84
N ALA A 25 22.86 -20.18 -2.23
CA ALA A 25 23.15 -19.83 -0.83
C ALA A 25 22.27 -20.59 0.16
N GLY A 26 21.10 -21.08 -0.29
CA GLY A 26 20.08 -21.63 0.59
C GLY A 26 19.61 -23.04 0.20
N LEU A 27 18.74 -23.12 -0.80
CA LEU A 27 17.92 -24.33 -1.03
C LEU A 27 18.74 -25.58 -1.35
N ARG A 28 19.93 -25.45 -1.95
CA ARG A 28 20.81 -26.61 -2.19
C ARG A 28 21.21 -27.35 -0.90
N HIS A 29 21.12 -26.70 0.26
CA HIS A 29 21.44 -27.28 1.57
C HIS A 29 20.23 -27.96 2.24
N VAL A 30 19.03 -27.77 1.70
CA VAL A 30 17.78 -28.32 2.23
C VAL A 30 17.22 -29.37 1.29
N TRP A 31 17.01 -29.00 0.03
CA TRP A 31 16.22 -29.73 -0.95
C TRP A 31 16.71 -31.16 -1.21
N PRO A 32 18.03 -31.45 -1.33
CA PRO A 32 18.52 -32.81 -1.53
C PRO A 32 18.12 -33.79 -0.42
N ALA A 33 17.99 -33.33 0.83
CA ALA A 33 17.63 -34.17 1.97
C ALA A 33 16.18 -34.70 1.90
N PHE A 34 15.31 -34.05 1.13
CA PHE A 34 13.89 -34.40 1.00
C PHE A 34 13.53 -35.10 -0.31
N ARG A 35 14.50 -35.31 -1.21
CA ARG A 35 14.28 -36.07 -2.46
C ARG A 35 13.68 -37.47 -2.24
N PRO A 36 14.07 -38.24 -1.19
CA PRO A 36 13.47 -39.54 -0.92
C PRO A 36 12.08 -39.48 -0.26
N LEU A 37 11.56 -38.29 0.04
CA LEU A 37 10.34 -38.07 0.82
C LEU A 37 9.27 -37.36 -0.04
N PRO A 38 8.72 -38.04 -1.08
CA PRO A 38 7.92 -37.41 -2.12
C PRO A 38 6.61 -36.81 -1.62
N LEU A 39 6.02 -37.34 -0.54
CA LEU A 39 4.79 -36.77 0.02
C LEU A 39 5.06 -35.50 0.84
N GLU A 40 6.12 -35.50 1.64
CA GLU A 40 6.50 -34.32 2.43
C GLU A 40 6.98 -33.20 1.53
N PHE A 41 7.77 -33.55 0.53
CA PHE A 41 8.20 -32.62 -0.47
C PHE A 41 7.00 -32.21 -1.34
N GLY A 42 6.32 -33.15 -1.99
CA GLY A 42 5.21 -32.86 -2.90
C GLY A 42 4.07 -32.07 -2.24
N ILE A 43 3.52 -32.51 -1.11
CA ILE A 43 2.38 -31.84 -0.48
C ILE A 43 2.85 -30.67 0.37
N GLY A 44 3.88 -30.87 1.21
CA GLY A 44 4.34 -29.85 2.15
C GLY A 44 5.02 -28.67 1.45
N TRP A 45 6.01 -28.93 0.59
CA TRP A 45 6.69 -27.87 -0.16
C TRP A 45 5.72 -27.19 -1.13
N LEU A 46 5.07 -27.95 -2.01
CA LEU A 46 4.23 -27.33 -3.06
C LEU A 46 3.03 -26.60 -2.44
N GLY A 47 2.41 -27.16 -1.40
CA GLY A 47 1.29 -26.54 -0.71
C GLY A 47 1.66 -25.20 -0.09
N LEU A 48 2.73 -25.15 0.71
CA LEU A 48 3.17 -23.89 1.34
C LEU A 48 3.78 -22.91 0.34
N TRP A 49 4.43 -23.40 -0.72
CA TRP A 49 4.92 -22.57 -1.80
C TRP A 49 3.76 -21.87 -2.51
N TRP A 50 2.68 -22.58 -2.86
CA TRP A 50 1.49 -21.96 -3.44
C TRP A 50 0.84 -20.94 -2.51
N ILE A 51 0.76 -21.23 -1.20
CA ILE A 51 0.27 -20.25 -0.22
C ILE A 51 1.15 -18.99 -0.23
N GLY A 52 2.48 -19.13 -0.33
CA GLY A 52 3.38 -17.98 -0.45
C GLY A 52 3.23 -17.22 -1.78
N VAL A 53 3.07 -17.94 -2.91
CA VAL A 53 2.86 -17.33 -4.24
C VAL A 53 1.53 -16.60 -4.32
N LEU A 54 0.52 -17.07 -3.60
CA LEU A 54 -0.84 -16.50 -3.57
C LEU A 54 -1.10 -15.75 -2.25
N LEU A 55 -0.07 -15.15 -1.65
CA LEU A 55 -0.16 -14.54 -0.33
C LEU A 55 -1.29 -13.51 -0.24
N ASP A 56 -1.42 -12.68 -1.27
CA ASP A 56 -2.44 -11.64 -1.38
C ASP A 56 -3.85 -12.18 -1.60
N VAL A 57 -4.00 -13.40 -2.11
CA VAL A 57 -5.30 -14.07 -2.29
C VAL A 57 -5.68 -14.84 -1.02
N VAL A 58 -4.76 -15.62 -0.47
CA VAL A 58 -5.00 -16.44 0.73
C VAL A 58 -5.27 -15.57 1.95
N PHE A 59 -4.61 -14.42 2.05
CA PHE A 59 -4.75 -13.50 3.18
C PHE A 59 -5.54 -12.23 2.83
N ALA A 60 -6.28 -12.21 1.71
CA ALA A 60 -7.08 -11.05 1.28
C ALA A 60 -8.05 -10.56 2.37
N ASP A 61 -8.68 -11.51 3.07
CA ASP A 61 -9.68 -11.24 4.10
C ASP A 61 -9.08 -11.08 5.52
N VAL A 62 -7.75 -11.13 5.66
CA VAL A 62 -7.11 -10.85 6.94
C VAL A 62 -7.04 -9.34 7.14
N PRO A 63 -7.68 -8.78 8.19
CA PRO A 63 -7.78 -7.34 8.42
C PRO A 63 -6.44 -6.75 8.88
N LEU A 64 -5.45 -6.72 7.99
CA LEU A 64 -4.10 -6.21 8.25
C LEU A 64 -3.58 -5.50 7.02
N SER A 65 -4.12 -4.32 6.74
CA SER A 65 -3.69 -3.53 5.58
C SER A 65 -2.36 -2.80 5.83
N ARG A 66 -2.14 -2.33 7.07
CA ARG A 66 -0.95 -1.58 7.49
C ARG A 66 -0.67 -1.83 8.97
N LEU A 67 0.61 -1.84 9.36
CA LEU A 67 1.05 -2.03 10.75
C LEU A 67 1.14 -0.70 11.51
N THR A 68 0.21 0.24 11.25
CA THR A 68 0.13 1.49 12.02
C THR A 68 -0.84 1.33 13.19
N GLY A 69 -0.58 2.02 14.30
CA GLY A 69 -1.46 1.98 15.47
C GLY A 69 -2.88 2.47 15.14
N HIS A 70 -3.01 3.41 14.21
CA HIS A 70 -4.31 3.91 13.75
C HIS A 70 -5.09 2.83 12.99
N ASP A 71 -4.46 2.16 12.01
CA ASP A 71 -5.12 1.15 11.19
C ASP A 71 -5.52 -0.09 11.98
N ILE A 72 -4.68 -0.51 12.94
CA ILE A 72 -4.98 -1.63 13.84
C ILE A 72 -6.18 -1.33 14.74
N ALA A 73 -6.36 -0.07 15.16
CA ALA A 73 -7.48 0.33 16.00
C ALA A 73 -8.80 0.45 15.23
N GLN A 74 -8.74 0.79 13.94
CA GLN A 74 -9.92 1.01 13.09
C GLN A 74 -10.44 -0.28 12.43
N GLN A 75 -9.59 -1.30 12.25
CA GLN A 75 -9.96 -2.54 11.58
C GLN A 75 -10.41 -3.63 12.57
N PRO A 76 -11.69 -4.07 12.55
CA PRO A 76 -12.17 -5.14 13.42
C PRO A 76 -11.40 -6.45 13.18
N GLY A 77 -10.81 -7.01 14.23
CA GLY A 77 -10.04 -8.27 14.15
C GLY A 77 -8.57 -8.13 13.72
N ALA A 78 -8.09 -6.91 13.44
CA ALA A 78 -6.70 -6.65 13.07
C ALA A 78 -5.73 -7.05 14.18
N LEU A 79 -6.02 -6.62 15.42
CA LEU A 79 -5.20 -6.96 16.58
C LEU A 79 -5.10 -8.48 16.79
N THR A 80 -6.22 -9.20 16.68
CA THR A 80 -6.25 -10.66 16.83
C THR A 80 -5.39 -11.35 15.77
N SER A 81 -5.54 -10.94 14.52
CA SER A 81 -4.78 -11.48 13.40
C SER A 81 -3.27 -11.24 13.58
N LEU A 82 -2.90 -10.02 14.00
CA LEU A 82 -1.51 -9.65 14.26
C LEU A 82 -0.91 -10.53 15.36
N VAL A 83 -1.61 -10.70 16.48
CA VAL A 83 -1.16 -11.54 17.60
C VAL A 83 -0.92 -12.97 17.15
N ILE A 84 -1.84 -13.57 16.39
CA ILE A 84 -1.69 -14.94 15.88
C ILE A 84 -0.44 -15.07 15.01
N ILE A 85 -0.26 -14.16 14.04
CA ILE A 85 0.90 -14.15 13.14
C ILE A 85 2.20 -14.02 13.93
N VAL A 86 2.27 -13.07 14.87
CA VAL A 86 3.45 -12.84 15.71
C VAL A 86 3.80 -14.08 16.53
N VAL A 87 2.81 -14.74 17.14
CA VAL A 87 3.03 -15.97 17.90
C VAL A 87 3.59 -17.09 17.00
N VAL A 88 3.01 -17.30 15.81
CA VAL A 88 3.51 -18.31 14.86
C VAL A 88 4.95 -18.00 14.44
N VAL A 89 5.25 -16.76 14.09
CA VAL A 89 6.60 -16.33 13.67
C VAL A 89 7.60 -16.51 14.81
N ILE A 90 7.26 -16.14 16.05
CA ILE A 90 8.13 -16.34 17.23
C ILE A 90 8.40 -17.83 17.46
N CYS A 91 7.38 -18.69 17.40
CA CYS A 91 7.54 -20.13 17.55
C CYS A 91 8.50 -20.71 16.48
N LEU A 92 8.34 -20.30 15.22
CA LEU A 92 9.23 -20.70 14.14
C LEU A 92 10.66 -20.17 14.35
N ALA A 93 10.82 -18.91 14.76
CA ALA A 93 12.11 -18.29 15.04
C ALA A 93 12.85 -19.02 16.17
N ILE A 94 12.18 -19.35 17.28
CA ILE A 94 12.76 -20.13 18.39
C ILE A 94 13.23 -21.50 17.88
N ASN A 95 12.42 -22.18 17.06
CA ASN A 95 12.81 -23.45 16.47
C ASN A 95 14.05 -23.30 15.56
N GLN A 96 14.10 -22.28 14.69
CA GLN A 96 15.26 -22.07 13.82
C GLN A 96 16.51 -21.72 14.63
N VAL A 97 16.42 -20.87 15.66
CA VAL A 97 17.56 -20.59 16.56
C VAL A 97 18.11 -21.86 17.19
N ARG A 98 17.22 -22.76 17.65
CA ARG A 98 17.63 -24.08 18.17
C ARG A 98 18.36 -24.92 17.11
N VAL A 99 17.85 -24.95 15.87
CA VAL A 99 18.48 -25.68 14.75
C VAL A 99 19.86 -25.11 14.42
N ILE A 100 19.98 -23.79 14.27
CA ILE A 100 21.23 -23.08 13.97
C ILE A 100 22.26 -23.30 15.08
N ARG A 101 21.82 -23.25 16.35
CA ARG A 101 22.67 -23.54 17.51
C ARG A 101 23.20 -24.96 17.48
N ASN A 102 22.33 -25.94 17.22
CA ASN A 102 22.72 -27.34 17.15
C ASN A 102 23.65 -27.63 15.96
N ALA A 103 23.57 -26.84 14.88
CA ALA A 103 24.50 -26.88 13.76
C ALA A 103 25.85 -26.19 14.06
N GLY A 104 26.03 -25.58 15.23
CA GLY A 104 27.29 -24.96 15.66
C GLY A 104 27.63 -23.63 14.97
N VAL A 105 26.69 -23.03 14.23
CA VAL A 105 26.92 -21.83 13.41
C VAL A 105 26.16 -20.59 13.91
N LEU A 106 25.57 -20.67 15.11
CA LEU A 106 24.77 -19.57 15.69
C LEU A 106 25.48 -18.21 15.70
N PRO A 107 26.77 -18.08 16.11
CA PRO A 107 27.43 -16.78 16.09
C PRO A 107 27.45 -16.14 14.70
N LYS A 108 27.66 -16.94 13.63
CA LYS A 108 27.71 -16.42 12.25
C LYS A 108 26.37 -15.85 11.82
N PHE A 109 25.28 -16.58 12.08
CA PHE A 109 23.93 -16.12 11.75
C PHE A 109 23.49 -14.95 12.62
N LEU A 110 23.83 -14.96 13.90
CA LEU A 110 23.56 -13.84 14.79
C LEU A 110 24.25 -12.57 14.30
N THR A 111 25.53 -12.64 13.91
CA THR A 111 26.24 -11.51 13.30
C THR A 111 25.56 -11.02 12.03
N LEU A 112 25.14 -11.93 11.14
CA LEU A 112 24.42 -11.56 9.91
C LEU A 112 23.13 -10.80 10.21
N TYR A 113 22.32 -11.28 11.16
CA TYR A 113 21.06 -10.62 11.53
C TYR A 113 21.26 -9.31 12.30
N ILE A 114 22.31 -9.19 13.11
CA ILE A 114 22.69 -7.93 13.74
C ILE A 114 23.08 -6.89 12.67
N ILE A 115 23.89 -7.28 11.68
CA ILE A 115 24.27 -6.39 10.58
C ILE A 115 23.03 -5.96 9.79
N ALA A 116 22.13 -6.89 9.46
CA ALA A 116 20.88 -6.56 8.79
C ALA A 116 20.03 -5.58 9.61
N ALA A 117 19.92 -5.77 10.92
CA ALA A 117 19.19 -4.85 11.81
C ALA A 117 19.84 -3.46 11.88
N ILE A 118 21.18 -3.38 11.88
CA ILE A 118 21.90 -2.10 11.81
C ILE A 118 21.62 -1.40 10.49
N ILE A 119 21.70 -2.11 9.36
CA ILE A 119 21.39 -1.54 8.03
C ILE A 119 19.95 -1.01 8.01
N LEU A 120 18.98 -1.78 8.52
CA LEU A 120 17.59 -1.33 8.63
C LEU A 120 17.44 -0.10 9.53
N GLY A 121 18.16 -0.06 10.66
CA GLY A 121 18.16 1.10 11.56
C GLY A 121 18.77 2.35 10.92
N LEU A 122 19.82 2.20 10.12
CA LEU A 122 20.41 3.29 9.35
C LEU A 122 19.46 3.78 8.25
N CYS A 123 18.81 2.87 7.53
CA CYS A 123 17.76 3.20 6.57
C CYS A 123 16.61 3.96 7.26
N ALA A 124 16.13 3.48 8.41
CA ALA A 124 15.07 4.14 9.16
C ALA A 124 15.44 5.53 9.72
N ALA A 125 16.74 5.86 9.75
CA ALA A 125 17.23 7.16 10.19
C ALA A 125 17.43 8.16 9.03
N VAL A 126 17.17 7.76 7.78
CA VAL A 126 17.25 8.67 6.63
C VAL A 126 16.07 9.65 6.71
N PRO A 127 16.33 10.98 6.66
CA PRO A 127 15.27 11.97 6.79
C PRO A 127 14.37 12.00 5.53
N ASN A 128 13.07 12.17 5.75
CA ASN A 128 12.01 12.20 4.72
C ASN A 128 11.82 10.89 3.93
N GLU A 129 12.33 9.77 4.45
CA GLU A 129 12.20 8.46 3.84
C GLU A 129 11.60 7.47 4.86
N VAL A 130 10.72 6.59 4.38
CA VAL A 130 10.19 5.47 5.15
C VAL A 130 10.85 4.16 4.71
N VAL A 131 11.17 3.32 5.70
CA VAL A 131 11.54 1.92 5.44
C VAL A 131 10.29 1.13 5.07
N ARG A 132 10.22 0.69 3.81
CA ARG A 132 9.15 -0.16 3.32
C ARG A 132 9.64 -1.58 3.11
N LEU A 133 9.38 -2.42 4.11
CA LEU A 133 9.67 -3.85 4.03
C LEU A 133 8.62 -4.59 3.21
N HIS A 134 8.78 -4.54 1.88
CA HIS A 134 8.06 -5.44 0.99
C HIS A 134 8.30 -6.88 1.39
N HIS A 135 7.27 -7.73 1.29
CA HIS A 135 7.39 -9.10 1.79
C HIS A 135 8.42 -9.95 1.02
N TYR A 136 8.85 -9.53 -0.18
CA TYR A 136 10.00 -10.16 -0.86
C TYR A 136 11.33 -9.87 -0.13
N ILE A 137 11.52 -8.67 0.43
CA ILE A 137 12.70 -8.32 1.24
C ILE A 137 12.68 -9.13 2.54
N ILE A 138 11.52 -9.23 3.18
CA ILE A 138 11.32 -10.05 4.38
C ILE A 138 11.67 -11.52 4.07
N ALA A 139 11.18 -12.05 2.95
CA ALA A 139 11.48 -13.40 2.50
C ALA A 139 12.99 -13.63 2.34
N LEU A 140 13.68 -12.75 1.62
CA LEU A 140 15.13 -12.85 1.41
C LEU A 140 15.94 -12.71 2.71
N ALA A 141 15.50 -11.87 3.64
CA ALA A 141 16.15 -11.69 4.93
C ALA A 141 16.00 -12.94 5.82
N LEU A 142 14.83 -13.57 5.84
CA LEU A 142 14.54 -14.72 6.71
C LEU A 142 15.01 -16.06 6.12
N LEU A 143 15.10 -16.19 4.80
CA LEU A 143 15.39 -17.45 4.12
C LEU A 143 16.72 -18.10 4.58
N PRO A 144 17.85 -17.39 4.75
CA PRO A 144 19.10 -17.99 5.21
C PRO A 144 18.96 -18.73 6.54
N GLY A 145 18.20 -18.18 7.50
CA GLY A 145 17.94 -18.79 8.79
C GLY A 145 17.11 -20.07 8.71
N CYS A 146 16.48 -20.34 7.58
CA CYS A 146 15.68 -21.53 7.32
C CYS A 146 16.39 -22.57 6.45
N CYS A 147 17.64 -22.35 6.03
CA CYS A 147 18.33 -23.22 5.06
C CYS A 147 19.08 -24.40 5.70
N PHE A 148 18.39 -25.13 6.58
CA PHE A 148 18.90 -26.34 7.25
C PHE A 148 18.07 -27.56 6.83
N PRO A 149 18.64 -28.78 6.77
CA PRO A 149 17.93 -29.97 6.33
C PRO A 149 16.99 -30.53 7.43
N THR A 150 16.03 -29.71 7.88
CA THR A 150 14.98 -30.09 8.82
C THR A 150 13.60 -29.86 8.19
N ARG A 151 12.58 -30.60 8.64
CA ARG A 151 11.23 -30.52 8.07
C ARG A 151 10.65 -29.10 8.19
N VAL A 152 10.79 -28.48 9.37
CA VAL A 152 10.31 -27.12 9.61
C VAL A 152 11.05 -26.12 8.70
N SER A 153 12.37 -26.25 8.59
CA SER A 153 13.21 -25.44 7.70
C SER A 153 12.78 -25.56 6.23
N MET A 154 12.45 -26.77 5.75
CA MET A 154 11.92 -27.01 4.41
C MET A 154 10.58 -26.31 4.19
N LEU A 155 9.65 -26.43 5.14
CA LEU A 155 8.34 -25.77 5.08
C LEU A 155 8.46 -24.23 5.11
N CYS A 156 9.34 -23.68 5.95
CA CYS A 156 9.65 -22.26 5.97
C CYS A 156 10.27 -21.79 4.64
N CYS A 157 11.20 -22.55 4.07
CA CYS A 157 11.78 -22.23 2.77
C CYS A 157 10.71 -22.18 1.67
N ALA A 158 9.76 -23.13 1.67
CA ALA A 158 8.68 -23.17 0.68
C ALA A 158 7.84 -21.90 0.69
N ILE A 159 7.32 -21.49 1.86
CA ILE A 159 6.51 -20.28 1.98
C ILE A 159 7.32 -19.01 1.69
N LEU A 160 8.57 -18.92 2.17
CA LEU A 160 9.41 -17.74 1.93
C LEU A 160 9.78 -17.59 0.44
N VAL A 161 10.08 -18.68 -0.26
CA VAL A 161 10.30 -18.63 -1.72
C VAL A 161 9.02 -18.22 -2.45
N GLY A 162 7.87 -18.71 -2.02
CA GLY A 162 6.59 -18.26 -2.57
C GLY A 162 6.35 -16.76 -2.32
N MET A 163 6.57 -16.28 -1.09
CA MET A 163 6.47 -14.86 -0.73
C MET A 163 7.42 -14.00 -1.56
N PHE A 164 8.65 -14.44 -1.79
CA PHE A 164 9.58 -13.73 -2.67
C PHE A 164 9.00 -13.56 -4.08
N ILE A 165 8.44 -14.63 -4.66
CA ILE A 165 7.83 -14.59 -5.99
C ILE A 165 6.60 -13.69 -6.00
N ASN A 166 5.72 -13.77 -5.00
CA ASN A 166 4.54 -12.91 -4.89
C ASN A 166 4.95 -11.43 -4.83
N GLY A 167 5.94 -11.10 -4.01
CA GLY A 167 6.32 -9.71 -3.77
C GLY A 167 6.98 -9.07 -4.98
N VAL A 168 7.88 -9.79 -5.65
CA VAL A 168 8.45 -9.30 -6.92
C VAL A 168 7.37 -9.25 -8.01
N GLY A 169 6.46 -10.22 -8.06
CA GLY A 169 5.35 -10.20 -9.02
C GLY A 169 4.39 -9.02 -8.81
N ARG A 170 4.28 -8.51 -7.58
CA ARG A 170 3.35 -7.43 -7.23
C ARG A 170 3.97 -6.03 -7.31
N TRP A 171 5.22 -5.87 -6.87
CA TRP A 171 5.87 -4.56 -6.79
C TRP A 171 7.18 -4.47 -7.58
N GLY A 172 7.59 -5.54 -8.26
CA GLY A 172 8.94 -5.62 -8.82
C GLY A 172 10.01 -5.61 -7.71
N PHE A 173 11.21 -5.15 -8.04
CA PHE A 173 12.29 -4.93 -7.08
C PHE A 173 12.23 -3.55 -6.42
N ASP A 174 11.06 -3.19 -5.89
CA ASP A 174 10.82 -1.88 -5.28
C ASP A 174 11.71 -1.60 -4.06
N GLY A 175 12.14 -0.35 -3.91
CA GLY A 175 13.14 0.04 -2.92
C GLY A 175 12.78 -0.28 -1.47
N LEU A 176 13.80 -0.54 -0.65
CA LEU A 176 13.67 -0.62 0.81
C LEU A 176 13.38 0.75 1.44
N LEU A 177 13.94 1.81 0.84
CA LEU A 177 13.70 3.20 1.20
C LEU A 177 12.83 3.84 0.13
N GLN A 178 11.82 4.57 0.58
CA GLN A 178 10.90 5.32 -0.27
C GLN A 178 10.54 6.64 0.39
N ASP A 179 10.41 7.68 -0.44
CA ASP A 179 10.04 9.02 -0.01
C ASP A 179 8.70 8.96 0.73
N ASP A 180 8.61 9.68 1.85
CA ASP A 180 7.40 9.79 2.67
C ASP A 180 6.17 10.13 1.82
N ALA A 181 6.31 11.01 0.83
CA ALA A 181 5.22 11.42 -0.07
C ALA A 181 4.75 10.27 -0.98
N VAL A 182 5.68 9.41 -1.43
CA VAL A 182 5.37 8.25 -2.29
C VAL A 182 4.67 7.15 -1.48
N VAL A 183 5.10 6.92 -0.24
CA VAL A 183 4.49 5.92 0.66
C VAL A 183 3.14 6.37 1.17
N GLN A 184 2.98 7.66 1.45
CA GLN A 184 1.71 8.25 1.82
C GLN A 184 0.68 8.02 0.70
N GLY A 185 1.05 8.25 -0.57
CA GLY A 185 0.15 8.09 -1.70
C GLY A 185 -1.12 8.92 -1.51
N ASP A 186 -2.30 8.30 -1.65
CA ASP A 186 -3.60 8.94 -1.38
C ASP A 186 -4.00 8.91 0.12
N ALA A 187 -3.13 8.42 1.01
CA ALA A 187 -3.44 8.38 2.43
C ALA A 187 -3.35 9.77 3.05
N THR A 188 -4.18 10.01 4.05
CA THR A 188 -4.20 11.28 4.77
C THR A 188 -2.90 11.54 5.51
N GLY A 189 -2.26 12.66 5.24
CA GLY A 189 -1.10 13.20 5.95
C GLY A 189 -1.51 14.10 7.11
N SER A 190 -0.66 15.09 7.40
CA SER A 190 -0.86 16.09 8.45
C SER A 190 -0.98 17.52 7.91
N SER A 191 -1.29 17.70 6.61
CA SER A 191 -1.36 19.04 6.02
C SER A 191 -2.50 19.87 6.63
N ALA A 192 -2.38 21.19 6.48
CA ALA A 192 -3.50 22.10 6.71
C ALA A 192 -4.66 21.74 5.78
N LEU A 193 -5.89 21.99 6.24
CA LEU A 193 -7.11 21.75 5.48
C LEU A 193 -7.79 23.08 5.12
N PRO A 194 -8.33 23.20 3.91
CA PRO A 194 -9.18 24.33 3.54
C PRO A 194 -10.58 24.15 4.13
N GLU A 195 -11.31 25.25 4.25
CA GLU A 195 -12.68 25.26 4.79
C GLU A 195 -13.66 25.76 3.73
N PHE A 196 -14.79 25.06 3.56
CA PHE A 196 -15.89 25.56 2.75
C PHE A 196 -16.55 26.77 3.40
N SER A 197 -17.09 27.67 2.58
CA SER A 197 -17.89 28.79 3.08
C SER A 197 -19.13 28.27 3.79
N ALA A 198 -19.46 28.84 4.94
CA ALA A 198 -20.66 28.49 5.71
C ALA A 198 -21.97 28.82 4.97
N SER A 199 -21.92 29.76 4.02
CA SER A 199 -23.03 30.14 3.15
C SER A 199 -22.59 30.00 1.70
N GLN A 200 -23.45 29.38 0.89
CA GLN A 200 -23.29 29.32 -0.57
C GLN A 200 -24.19 30.39 -1.18
N ASP A 201 -23.59 31.42 -1.78
CA ASP A 201 -24.34 32.63 -2.19
C ASP A 201 -25.23 32.40 -3.43
N GLN A 202 -24.92 31.39 -4.24
CA GLN A 202 -25.62 31.07 -5.48
C GLN A 202 -25.91 29.57 -5.60
N PRO A 203 -27.13 29.17 -6.04
CA PRO A 203 -27.44 27.77 -6.30
C PRO A 203 -26.48 27.15 -7.31
N GLY A 204 -25.97 25.96 -6.99
CA GLY A 204 -25.05 25.22 -7.86
C GLY A 204 -23.61 25.77 -7.88
N VAL A 205 -23.30 26.86 -7.17
CA VAL A 205 -21.93 27.35 -6.99
C VAL A 205 -21.47 26.99 -5.58
N ILE A 206 -20.33 26.32 -5.50
CA ILE A 206 -19.66 26.03 -4.23
C ILE A 206 -18.52 27.00 -4.02
N GLN A 207 -18.38 27.49 -2.80
CA GLN A 207 -17.39 28.48 -2.38
C GLN A 207 -16.64 28.00 -1.14
N TRP A 208 -15.39 28.43 -1.04
CA TRP A 208 -14.52 28.12 0.09
C TRP A 208 -13.69 29.32 0.51
N MET A 209 -13.15 29.24 1.72
CA MET A 209 -12.39 30.32 2.33
C MET A 209 -11.05 30.53 1.61
N PRO A 210 -10.56 31.78 1.50
CA PRO A 210 -9.25 32.05 0.93
C PRO A 210 -8.14 31.47 1.81
N ILE A 211 -6.96 31.22 1.22
CA ILE A 211 -5.80 30.71 1.94
C ILE A 211 -5.42 31.71 3.05
N PRO A 212 -5.37 31.28 4.33
CA PRO A 212 -4.92 32.13 5.42
C PRO A 212 -3.51 32.67 5.18
N SER A 213 -3.24 33.91 5.58
CA SER A 213 -1.94 34.59 5.33
C SER A 213 -0.71 33.85 5.89
N HIS A 214 -0.88 33.00 6.90
CA HIS A 214 0.22 32.20 7.46
C HIS A 214 0.53 30.92 6.64
N LEU A 215 -0.29 30.62 5.64
CA LEU A 215 -0.19 29.43 4.79
C LEU A 215 0.15 29.75 3.34
N THR A 216 0.13 31.03 2.95
CA THR A 216 0.42 31.48 1.57
C THR A 216 1.86 31.25 1.13
N ASP A 217 2.78 31.05 2.06
CA ASP A 217 4.18 30.70 1.75
C ASP A 217 4.31 29.24 1.31
N THR A 218 3.34 28.38 1.69
CA THR A 218 3.34 26.95 1.40
C THR A 218 2.35 26.58 0.29
N TRP A 219 1.19 27.24 0.25
CA TRP A 219 0.09 26.90 -0.64
C TRP A 219 -0.26 28.06 -1.56
N THR A 220 -0.42 27.76 -2.85
CA THR A 220 -0.69 28.77 -3.89
C THR A 220 -2.09 28.67 -4.49
N GLY A 221 -2.85 27.62 -4.14
CA GLY A 221 -4.21 27.42 -4.60
C GLY A 221 -4.91 26.25 -3.93
N PHE A 222 -5.88 25.70 -4.64
CA PHE A 222 -6.76 24.63 -4.20
C PHE A 222 -6.85 23.54 -5.26
N SER A 223 -7.15 22.32 -4.80
CA SER A 223 -7.57 21.20 -5.64
C SER A 223 -8.95 20.74 -5.17
N LEU A 224 -9.88 20.63 -6.11
CA LEU A 224 -11.27 20.25 -5.85
C LEU A 224 -11.57 18.92 -6.55
N LEU A 225 -12.00 17.94 -5.76
CA LEU A 225 -12.61 16.71 -6.24
C LEU A 225 -14.13 16.88 -6.23
N VAL A 226 -14.77 16.45 -7.32
CA VAL A 226 -16.21 16.22 -7.38
C VAL A 226 -16.44 14.80 -7.86
N ASP A 227 -17.12 14.01 -7.04
CA ASP A 227 -17.35 12.58 -7.24
C ASP A 227 -16.04 11.82 -7.51
N ASP A 228 -15.04 12.08 -6.66
CA ASP A 228 -13.68 11.53 -6.71
C ASP A 228 -12.90 11.83 -8.01
N VAL A 229 -13.33 12.82 -8.80
CA VAL A 229 -12.63 13.32 -9.99
C VAL A 229 -12.17 14.77 -9.79
N VAL A 230 -10.92 15.07 -10.11
CA VAL A 230 -10.38 16.44 -10.05
C VAL A 230 -11.10 17.32 -11.07
N ARG A 231 -11.76 18.37 -10.59
CA ARG A 231 -12.50 19.34 -11.43
C ARG A 231 -11.93 20.74 -11.42
N HIS A 232 -11.20 21.12 -10.38
CA HIS A 232 -10.55 22.42 -10.30
C HIS A 232 -9.17 22.29 -9.67
N VAL A 233 -8.18 22.95 -10.28
CA VAL A 233 -6.86 23.20 -9.68
C VAL A 233 -6.49 24.64 -9.96
N GLY A 234 -6.32 25.45 -8.91
CA GLY A 234 -5.97 26.86 -9.07
C GLY A 234 -6.28 27.72 -7.85
N PRO A 235 -6.02 29.04 -7.92
CA PRO A 235 -6.22 29.96 -6.80
C PRO A 235 -7.68 30.38 -6.61
N GLY A 236 -8.61 29.89 -7.44
CA GLY A 236 -10.02 30.24 -7.35
C GLY A 236 -10.62 29.79 -6.02
N THR A 237 -11.61 30.54 -5.53
CA THR A 237 -12.33 30.24 -4.28
C THR A 237 -13.78 29.78 -4.51
N SER A 238 -14.10 29.46 -5.77
CA SER A 238 -15.44 29.04 -6.15
C SER A 238 -15.43 28.12 -7.36
N TYR A 239 -16.38 27.20 -7.42
CA TYR A 239 -16.60 26.33 -8.57
C TYR A 239 -18.10 26.21 -8.87
N ASN A 240 -18.46 26.31 -10.15
CA ASN A 240 -19.83 26.14 -10.59
C ASN A 240 -20.10 24.68 -10.95
N LEU A 241 -20.83 23.96 -10.09
CA LEU A 241 -21.20 22.55 -10.29
C LEU A 241 -22.08 22.34 -11.53
N THR A 242 -22.85 23.35 -11.97
CA THR A 242 -23.67 23.20 -13.18
C THR A 242 -22.85 22.98 -14.44
N SER A 243 -21.55 23.34 -14.43
CA SER A 243 -20.61 23.03 -15.51
C SER A 243 -20.43 21.52 -15.77
N LEU A 244 -20.78 20.66 -14.79
CA LEU A 244 -20.81 19.22 -14.99
C LEU A 244 -21.81 18.83 -16.07
N LEU A 245 -22.97 19.52 -16.12
CA LEU A 245 -23.97 19.27 -17.15
C LEU A 245 -23.36 19.52 -18.54
N ASP A 246 -22.71 20.67 -18.73
CA ASP A 246 -22.06 21.03 -20.00
C ASP A 246 -20.95 20.06 -20.39
N THR A 247 -20.13 19.64 -19.41
CA THR A 247 -19.04 18.68 -19.62
C THR A 247 -19.58 17.35 -20.15
N PHE A 248 -20.61 16.81 -19.50
CA PHE A 248 -21.20 15.52 -19.86
C PHE A 248 -22.23 15.60 -21.00
N MET A 249 -22.62 16.79 -21.49
CA MET A 249 -23.43 16.91 -22.70
C MET A 249 -22.68 16.44 -23.96
N THR A 250 -21.35 16.47 -23.93
CA THR A 250 -20.50 16.05 -25.05
C THR A 250 -20.04 14.60 -24.98
N ASP A 251 -20.17 13.96 -23.81
CA ASP A 251 -19.79 12.56 -23.61
C ASP A 251 -20.91 11.62 -24.07
N THR A 252 -20.69 10.95 -25.20
CA THR A 252 -21.56 9.87 -25.67
C THR A 252 -21.21 8.58 -24.94
N SER A 253 -22.10 8.11 -24.06
CA SER A 253 -22.03 6.77 -23.49
C SER A 253 -22.70 5.75 -24.42
N GLU A 254 -22.03 4.63 -24.70
CA GLU A 254 -22.62 3.49 -25.40
C GLU A 254 -23.65 2.73 -24.55
N ARG A 255 -23.71 3.03 -23.24
CA ARG A 255 -24.52 2.29 -22.26
C ARG A 255 -25.74 3.04 -21.76
N LEU A 256 -25.70 4.37 -21.74
CA LEU A 256 -26.77 5.22 -21.20
C LEU A 256 -27.08 6.36 -22.17
N PRO A 257 -28.36 6.67 -22.44
CA PRO A 257 -28.71 7.83 -23.24
C PRO A 257 -28.37 9.13 -22.49
N ALA A 258 -28.04 10.18 -23.25
CA ALA A 258 -27.61 11.48 -22.69
C ALA A 258 -28.67 12.12 -21.76
N THR A 259 -29.95 11.86 -21.98
CA THR A 259 -31.05 12.32 -21.11
C THR A 259 -30.98 11.71 -19.72
N ASP A 260 -30.60 10.43 -19.62
CA ASP A 260 -30.52 9.73 -18.34
C ASP A 260 -29.27 10.17 -17.58
N ILE A 261 -28.16 10.41 -18.28
CA ILE A 261 -26.94 11.00 -17.71
C ILE A 261 -27.25 12.38 -17.13
N ARG A 262 -27.92 13.23 -17.90
CA ARG A 262 -28.32 14.57 -17.46
C ARG A 262 -29.23 14.50 -16.24
N SER A 263 -30.28 13.68 -16.28
CA SER A 263 -31.22 13.49 -15.17
C SER A 263 -30.50 12.98 -13.91
N THR A 264 -29.52 12.09 -14.07
CA THR A 264 -28.71 11.59 -12.96
C THR A 264 -27.92 12.72 -12.33
N ILE A 265 -27.18 13.51 -13.11
CA ILE A 265 -26.38 14.64 -12.60
C ILE A 265 -27.27 15.68 -11.92
N GLU A 266 -28.43 16.01 -12.49
CA GLU A 266 -29.35 17.00 -11.93
C GLU A 266 -29.94 16.59 -10.58
N ASN A 267 -30.17 15.30 -10.36
CA ASN A 267 -30.87 14.78 -9.19
C ASN A 267 -29.97 14.07 -8.16
N SER A 268 -28.72 13.75 -8.52
CA SER A 268 -27.77 13.09 -7.63
C SER A 268 -27.20 14.05 -6.59
N VAL A 269 -26.77 13.47 -5.47
CA VAL A 269 -25.86 14.14 -4.55
C VAL A 269 -24.45 14.07 -5.13
N HIS A 270 -23.74 15.19 -5.11
CA HIS A 270 -22.33 15.27 -5.47
C HIS A 270 -21.46 15.29 -4.22
N TYR A 271 -20.43 14.44 -4.21
CA TYR A 271 -19.45 14.37 -3.14
C TYR A 271 -18.29 15.27 -3.47
N ILE A 272 -18.04 16.26 -2.62
CA ILE A 272 -17.02 17.28 -2.87
C ILE A 272 -15.94 17.19 -1.80
N ARG A 273 -14.70 17.20 -2.23
CA ARG A 273 -13.55 17.29 -1.32
C ARG A 273 -12.62 18.39 -1.79
N LEU A 274 -12.07 19.12 -0.81
CA LEU A 274 -11.20 20.26 -1.07
C LEU A 274 -9.85 20.03 -0.39
N ALA A 275 -8.78 20.36 -1.10
CA ALA A 275 -7.42 20.36 -0.57
C ALA A 275 -6.73 21.67 -0.95
N TYR A 276 -5.72 22.07 -0.16
CA TYR A 276 -4.78 23.07 -0.64
C TYR A 276 -3.88 22.46 -1.72
N ALA A 277 -3.42 23.30 -2.65
CA ALA A 277 -2.52 22.92 -3.73
C ALA A 277 -1.35 23.91 -3.83
N SER A 278 -0.18 23.39 -4.20
CA SER A 278 1.03 24.15 -4.50
C SER A 278 1.59 23.71 -5.86
N MET A 279 2.68 24.33 -6.31
CA MET A 279 3.39 23.88 -7.51
C MET A 279 4.00 22.48 -7.37
N THR A 280 4.18 21.98 -6.13
CA THR A 280 4.86 20.71 -5.84
C THR A 280 3.90 19.58 -5.50
N GLY A 281 2.60 19.85 -5.30
CA GLY A 281 1.63 18.82 -5.00
C GLY A 281 0.31 19.33 -4.43
N THR A 282 -0.55 18.37 -4.07
CA THR A 282 -1.84 18.60 -3.40
C THR A 282 -1.74 18.11 -1.96
N GLY A 283 -2.29 18.86 -1.01
CA GLY A 283 -2.39 18.45 0.39
C GLY A 283 -3.53 17.46 0.64
N ASP A 284 -3.83 17.24 1.91
CA ASP A 284 -4.92 16.38 2.33
C ASP A 284 -6.28 16.96 1.95
N PHE A 285 -7.17 16.09 1.51
CA PHE A 285 -8.54 16.43 1.22
C PHE A 285 -9.36 16.47 2.52
N THR A 286 -10.30 17.41 2.59
CA THR A 286 -11.36 17.36 3.59
C THR A 286 -12.16 16.07 3.47
N MET A 287 -12.83 15.67 4.54
CA MET A 287 -13.96 14.74 4.44
C MET A 287 -14.96 15.21 3.36
N PRO A 288 -15.76 14.29 2.78
CA PRO A 288 -16.71 14.66 1.74
C PRO A 288 -17.80 15.60 2.27
N ALA A 289 -17.91 16.75 1.64
CA ALA A 289 -19.09 17.61 1.68
C ALA A 289 -20.12 17.09 0.66
N LEU A 290 -21.40 17.40 0.89
CA LEU A 290 -22.48 17.02 -0.02
C LEU A 290 -23.06 18.26 -0.67
N ALA A 291 -23.19 18.26 -1.99
CA ALA A 291 -23.87 19.34 -2.71
C ALA A 291 -24.88 18.80 -3.71
N TRP A 292 -25.89 19.62 -3.97
CA TRP A 292 -26.88 19.43 -5.01
C TRP A 292 -26.91 20.66 -5.92
N LEU A 293 -27.25 20.45 -7.19
CA LEU A 293 -27.39 21.55 -8.16
C LEU A 293 -28.52 22.52 -7.81
N ASN A 294 -29.45 22.12 -6.93
CA ASN A 294 -30.49 22.99 -6.39
C ASN A 294 -30.00 24.00 -5.32
N GLY A 295 -28.70 23.97 -4.97
CA GLY A 295 -28.10 24.86 -3.96
C GLY A 295 -28.09 24.29 -2.54
N THR A 296 -28.62 23.10 -2.31
CA THR A 296 -28.46 22.42 -1.02
C THR A 296 -27.00 22.04 -0.82
N PHE A 297 -26.44 22.38 0.34
CA PHE A 297 -25.06 22.08 0.71
C PHE A 297 -24.99 21.60 2.14
N VAL A 298 -24.29 20.49 2.37
CA VAL A 298 -23.97 19.97 3.70
C VAL A 298 -22.45 20.04 3.85
N PRO A 299 -21.93 20.84 4.82
CA PRO A 299 -20.50 20.96 5.02
C PRO A 299 -19.89 19.63 5.46
N PRO A 300 -18.58 19.43 5.21
CA PRO A 300 -17.93 18.18 5.56
C PRO A 300 -17.82 18.03 7.09
N PRO A 301 -17.88 16.81 7.62
CA PRO A 301 -17.54 16.57 9.03
C PRO A 301 -16.06 16.93 9.28
N PRO A 302 -15.68 17.21 10.54
CA PRO A 302 -14.28 17.47 10.87
C PRO A 302 -13.40 16.27 10.51
N GLY A 303 -12.27 16.53 9.86
CA GLY A 303 -11.30 15.50 9.50
C GLY A 303 -10.80 15.61 8.07
N ARG A 304 -9.90 14.68 7.75
CA ARG A 304 -9.26 14.51 6.44
C ARG A 304 -9.64 13.14 5.88
N SER A 305 -9.68 13.00 4.56
CA SER A 305 -10.00 11.76 3.86
C SER A 305 -8.94 11.39 2.84
#